data_AF-A0A4Z0H4F1-F1
#
_entry.id   AF-A0A4Z0H4F1-F1
#
_cell.length_a   1.000
_cell.length_b   1.000
_cell.length_c   1.000
_cell.angle_alpha   90.00
_cell.angle_beta   90.00
_cell.angle_gamma   90.00
#
_symmetry.space_group_name_H-M   'P 1'
#
loop_
_entity.id
_entity.type
_entity.pdbx_description
1 polymer ?
#
loop_
_entity_poly.entity_id
_entity_poly.type
_entity_poly.pdbx_seq_one_letter_code
_entity_poly.pdbx_strand_id
1 'polypeptide(L)'
;MREDIDLSILRAIGGKIVKTERGHQLSHFHLRLVMKIEEFSRYPFTRLVIDRHLNESEYNETMELLHILNERYTEEQEEGFVYYKPLLLHFAGMLCYKLPVEETMQALYEEGIYPELMEKLMRSKEEQ
;
A
#
# COMPACT_ATOMS: atom_id res chain seq x y z
N MET A 1 9.87 3.39 -50.10
CA MET A 1 8.78 2.40 -49.99
C MET A 1 8.26 2.49 -48.57
N ARG A 2 6.98 2.86 -48.38
CA ARG A 2 6.36 2.83 -47.04
C ARG A 2 5.91 1.39 -46.79
N GLU A 3 6.26 0.85 -45.62
CA GLU A 3 5.76 -0.44 -45.16
C GLU A 3 4.27 -0.28 -44.87
N ASP A 4 3.44 -0.90 -45.71
CA ASP A 4 2.00 -0.97 -45.47
C ASP A 4 1.76 -1.89 -44.27
N ILE A 5 1.43 -1.31 -43.12
CA ILE A 5 1.02 -2.05 -41.93
C ILE A 5 -0.30 -2.77 -42.25
N ASP A 6 -0.30 -4.10 -42.13
CA ASP A 6 -1.47 -4.93 -42.39
C ASP A 6 -2.64 -4.52 -41.48
N LEU A 7 -3.74 -4.08 -42.10
CA LEU A 7 -4.98 -3.68 -41.44
C LEU A 7 -5.60 -4.83 -40.60
N SER A 8 -5.28 -6.09 -40.92
CA SER A 8 -5.69 -7.26 -40.13
C SER A 8 -5.03 -7.30 -38.75
N ILE A 9 -3.77 -6.88 -38.65
CA ILE A 9 -2.99 -6.79 -37.41
C ILE A 9 -3.54 -5.67 -36.53
N LEU A 10 -3.81 -4.49 -37.09
CA LEU A 10 -4.40 -3.35 -36.36
C LEU A 10 -5.78 -3.70 -35.77
N ARG A 11 -6.61 -4.43 -36.50
CA ARG A 11 -7.93 -4.89 -36.02
C ARG A 11 -7.80 -5.93 -34.89
N ALA A 12 -6.86 -6.86 -34.98
CA ALA A 12 -6.62 -7.86 -33.94
C ALA A 12 -6.06 -7.24 -32.66
N ILE A 13 -5.14 -6.29 -32.79
CA ILE A 13 -4.58 -5.53 -31.66
C ILE A 13 -5.66 -4.66 -31.02
N GLY A 14 -6.43 -3.88 -31.80
CA GLY A 14 -7.54 -3.08 -31.28
C GLY A 14 -8.59 -3.93 -30.55
N GLY A 15 -8.94 -5.10 -31.10
CA GLY A 15 -9.85 -6.04 -30.43
C GLY A 15 -9.31 -6.60 -29.11
N LYS A 16 -8.00 -6.88 -29.03
CA LYS A 16 -7.33 -7.29 -27.78
C LYS A 16 -7.29 -6.15 -26.75
N ILE A 17 -6.89 -4.95 -27.15
CA ILE A 17 -6.84 -3.75 -26.29
C ILE A 17 -8.21 -3.48 -25.67
N VAL A 18 -9.26 -3.40 -26.48
CA VAL A 18 -10.64 -3.12 -26.01
C VAL A 18 -11.18 -4.24 -25.12
N LYS A 19 -10.75 -5.49 -25.31
CA LYS A 19 -11.15 -6.61 -24.43
C LYS A 19 -10.43 -6.55 -23.08
N THR A 20 -9.14 -6.22 -23.08
CA THR A 20 -8.34 -6.03 -21.87
C THR A 20 -8.84 -4.84 -21.04
N GLU A 21 -9.14 -3.70 -21.67
CA GLU A 21 -9.69 -2.52 -20.99
C GLU A 21 -11.06 -2.79 -20.35
N ARG A 22 -11.97 -3.49 -21.05
CA ARG A 22 -13.25 -3.90 -20.48
C ARG A 22 -13.09 -4.89 -19.32
N GLY A 23 -12.12 -5.79 -19.41
CA GLY A 23 -11.76 -6.69 -18.31
C GLY A 23 -11.30 -5.93 -17.06
N HIS A 24 -10.44 -4.93 -17.22
CA HIS A 24 -9.98 -4.06 -16.13
C HIS A 24 -11.09 -3.19 -15.54
N GLN A 25 -12.01 -2.66 -16.35
CA GLN A 25 -13.14 -1.88 -15.86
C GLN A 25 -14.10 -2.73 -15.01
N LEU A 26 -14.32 -3.98 -15.41
CA LEU A 26 -15.17 -4.92 -14.68
C LEU A 26 -14.54 -5.35 -13.35
N SER A 27 -13.23 -5.67 -13.34
CA SER A 27 -12.52 -6.02 -12.10
C SER A 27 -12.50 -4.85 -11.11
N HIS A 28 -12.24 -3.63 -11.58
CA HIS A 28 -12.27 -2.43 -10.75
C HIS A 28 -13.68 -2.13 -10.19
N PHE A 29 -14.73 -2.33 -11.01
CA PHE A 29 -16.10 -2.20 -10.54
C PHE A 29 -16.44 -3.21 -9.44
N HIS A 30 -16.13 -4.49 -9.65
CA HIS A 30 -16.38 -5.54 -8.65
C HIS A 30 -15.59 -5.30 -7.36
N LEU A 31 -14.31 -4.92 -7.45
CA LEU A 31 -13.49 -4.57 -6.27
C LEU A 31 -14.12 -3.43 -5.47
N ARG A 32 -14.60 -2.36 -6.13
CA ARG A 32 -15.32 -1.29 -5.44
C ARG A 32 -16.63 -1.72 -4.78
N LEU A 33 -17.29 -2.75 -5.30
CA LEU A 33 -18.47 -3.31 -4.63
C LEU A 33 -18.05 -4.11 -3.38
N VAL A 34 -16.99 -4.91 -3.49
CA VAL A 34 -16.44 -5.67 -2.35
C VAL A 34 -16.02 -4.74 -1.22
N MET A 35 -15.38 -3.61 -1.54
CA MET A 35 -14.96 -2.62 -0.53
C MET A 35 -16.13 -1.91 0.19
N LYS A 36 -17.37 -2.01 -0.31
CA LYS A 36 -18.56 -1.47 0.37
C LYS A 36 -19.17 -2.44 1.39
N ILE A 37 -18.70 -3.68 1.43
CA ILE A 37 -19.15 -4.68 2.39
C ILE A 37 -18.62 -4.27 3.77
N GLU A 38 -19.48 -4.32 4.79
CA GLU A 38 -19.16 -3.89 6.16
C GLU A 38 -17.91 -4.58 6.72
N GLU A 39 -17.72 -5.87 6.43
CA GLU A 39 -16.52 -6.63 6.82
C GLU A 39 -15.21 -6.00 6.33
N PHE A 40 -15.24 -5.31 5.18
CA PHE A 40 -14.05 -4.67 4.61
C PHE A 40 -13.59 -3.46 5.44
N SER A 41 -14.47 -2.91 6.30
CA SER A 41 -14.09 -1.84 7.24
C SER A 41 -13.09 -2.30 8.30
N ARG A 42 -12.94 -3.62 8.51
CA ARG A 42 -11.95 -4.22 9.41
C ARG A 42 -10.54 -4.28 8.82
N TYR A 43 -10.40 -3.94 7.55
CA TYR A 43 -9.12 -3.99 6.82
C TYR A 43 -8.77 -2.61 6.21
N PRO A 44 -8.61 -1.56 7.04
CA PRO A 44 -8.38 -0.20 6.56
C PRO A 44 -7.05 -0.03 5.81
N PHE A 45 -5.99 -0.75 6.14
CA PHE A 45 -4.72 -0.70 5.41
C PHE A 45 -4.85 -1.44 4.07
N THR A 46 -5.45 -2.63 4.05
CA THR A 46 -5.75 -3.35 2.79
C THR A 46 -6.61 -2.48 1.85
N ARG A 47 -7.60 -1.78 2.41
CA ARG A 47 -8.39 -0.80 1.65
C ARG A 47 -7.52 0.34 1.11
N LEU A 48 -6.63 0.89 1.93
CA LEU A 48 -5.71 1.94 1.52
C LEU A 48 -4.80 1.50 0.37
N VAL A 49 -4.27 0.26 0.42
CA VAL A 49 -3.47 -0.34 -0.66
C VAL A 49 -4.25 -0.36 -1.99
N ILE A 50 -5.52 -0.77 -1.95
CA ILE A 50 -6.39 -0.85 -3.14
C ILE A 50 -6.74 0.56 -3.65
N ASP A 51 -7.20 1.44 -2.76
CA ASP A 51 -7.65 2.79 -3.09
C ASP A 51 -6.49 3.66 -3.63
N ARG A 52 -5.26 3.40 -3.21
CA ARG A 52 -4.04 4.06 -3.70
C ARG A 52 -3.38 3.36 -4.87
N HIS A 53 -3.96 2.27 -5.37
CA HIS A 53 -3.45 1.50 -6.51
C HIS A 53 -1.97 1.12 -6.34
N LEU A 54 -1.63 0.61 -5.16
CA LEU A 54 -0.32 0.00 -4.96
C LEU A 54 -0.21 -1.22 -5.86
N ASN A 55 0.94 -1.35 -6.52
CA ASN A 55 1.31 -2.59 -7.17
C ASN A 55 1.95 -3.54 -6.14
N GLU A 56 2.19 -4.78 -6.56
CA GLU A 56 2.75 -5.83 -5.72
C GLU A 56 4.14 -5.49 -5.16
N SER A 57 5.01 -4.84 -5.95
CA SER A 57 6.33 -4.39 -5.48
C SER A 57 6.20 -3.33 -4.39
N GLU A 58 5.37 -2.31 -4.63
CA GLU A 58 5.13 -1.23 -3.67
C GLU A 58 4.54 -1.74 -2.35
N TYR A 59 3.64 -2.72 -2.43
CA TYR A 59 3.09 -3.39 -1.26
C TYR A 59 4.18 -4.17 -0.50
N ASN A 60 4.94 -5.02 -1.21
CA ASN A 60 5.98 -5.84 -0.59
C ASN A 60 7.09 -4.98 0.04
N GLU A 61 7.52 -3.91 -0.64
CA GLU A 61 8.48 -2.93 -0.11
C GLU A 61 7.95 -2.24 1.16
N THR A 62 6.65 -1.93 1.20
CA THR A 62 6.01 -1.37 2.40
C THR A 62 6.03 -2.39 3.54
N MET A 63 5.70 -3.66 3.27
CA MET A 63 5.71 -4.71 4.29
C MET A 63 7.11 -5.03 4.81
N GLU A 64 8.12 -4.99 3.92
CA GLU A 64 9.52 -5.16 4.28
C GLU A 64 10.00 -4.02 5.18
N LEU A 65 9.67 -2.77 4.83
CA LEU A 65 9.96 -1.61 5.68
C LEU A 65 9.36 -1.79 7.09
N LEU A 66 8.10 -2.22 7.18
CA LEU A 66 7.44 -2.46 8.46
C LEU A 66 8.11 -3.56 9.26
N HIS A 67 8.54 -4.65 8.61
CA HIS A 67 9.27 -5.73 9.25
C HIS A 67 10.59 -5.23 9.85
N ILE A 68 11.42 -4.54 9.06
CA ILE A 68 12.70 -3.96 9.50
C ILE A 68 12.51 -3.00 10.69
N LEU A 69 11.49 -2.14 10.64
CA LEU A 69 11.19 -1.21 11.71
C LEU A 69 10.75 -1.93 12.99
N ASN A 70 9.98 -3.01 12.86
CA ASN A 70 9.52 -3.78 14.00
C ASN A 70 10.64 -4.60 14.65
N GLU A 71 11.54 -5.19 13.86
CA GLU A 71 12.73 -5.87 14.40
C GLU A 71 13.57 -4.90 15.23
N ARG A 72 13.92 -3.74 14.65
CA ARG A 72 14.66 -2.69 15.36
C ARG A 72 13.94 -2.20 16.62
N TYR A 73 12.63 -1.99 16.54
CA TYR A 73 11.84 -1.60 17.71
C TYR A 73 11.92 -2.64 18.82
N THR A 74 11.80 -3.92 18.46
CA THR A 74 11.83 -5.02 19.45
C THR A 74 13.21 -5.14 20.10
N GLU A 75 14.28 -5.07 19.30
CA GLU A 75 15.67 -5.04 19.80
C GLU A 75 15.90 -3.87 20.77
N GLU A 76 15.51 -2.66 20.37
CA GLU A 76 15.65 -1.46 21.21
C GLU A 76 14.82 -1.55 22.52
N GLN A 77 13.64 -2.19 22.49
CA GLN A 77 12.82 -2.42 23.69
C GLN A 77 13.51 -3.36 24.67
N GLU A 78 14.12 -4.44 24.18
CA GLU A 78 14.87 -5.40 25.01
C GLU A 78 16.09 -4.75 25.68
N GLU A 79 16.74 -3.82 24.99
CA GLU A 79 17.87 -3.04 25.50
C GLU A 79 17.46 -1.90 26.45
N GLY A 80 16.15 -1.60 26.56
CA GLY A 80 15.61 -0.57 27.45
C GLY A 80 15.78 0.87 26.94
N PHE A 81 16.20 1.07 25.68
CA PHE A 81 16.45 2.38 25.07
C PHE A 81 15.83 2.47 23.68
N VAL A 82 14.57 2.89 23.60
CA VAL A 82 13.89 3.02 22.31
C VAL A 82 13.97 4.45 21.78
N TYR A 83 14.65 4.61 20.65
CA TYR A 83 14.79 5.88 19.96
C TYR A 83 13.74 5.99 18.85
N TYR A 84 12.54 6.44 19.24
CA TYR A 84 11.39 6.50 18.33
C TYR A 84 11.55 7.49 17.17
N LYS A 85 12.32 8.58 17.34
CA LYS A 85 12.53 9.60 16.30
C LYS A 85 13.20 9.02 15.03
N PRO A 86 14.32 8.28 15.13
CA PRO A 86 14.89 7.54 14.01
C PRO A 86 13.92 6.59 13.31
N LEU A 87 13.10 5.85 14.07
CA LEU A 87 12.11 4.92 13.50
C LEU A 87 11.02 5.67 12.72
N LEU A 88 10.49 6.76 13.28
CA LEU A 88 9.48 7.58 12.61
C LEU A 88 10.01 8.26 11.35
N LEU A 89 11.25 8.79 11.41
CA LEU A 89 11.90 9.39 10.25
C LEU A 89 12.11 8.35 9.14
N HIS A 90 12.54 7.14 9.51
CA HIS A 90 12.73 6.05 8.57
C HIS A 90 11.40 5.61 7.94
N PHE A 91 10.34 5.48 8.75
CA PHE A 91 8.99 5.20 8.27
C PHE A 91 8.53 6.27 7.26
N ALA A 92 8.52 7.55 7.64
CA ALA A 92 8.04 8.62 6.77
C ALA A 92 8.91 8.83 5.51
N GLY A 93 10.22 8.56 5.61
CA GLY A 93 11.16 8.72 4.50
C GLY A 93 11.13 7.60 3.47
N MET A 94 10.80 6.37 3.89
CA MET A 94 10.85 5.18 3.03
C MET A 94 9.47 4.61 2.68
N LEU A 95 8.40 5.08 3.34
CA LEU A 95 7.04 4.68 2.99
C LEU A 95 6.75 5.00 1.52
N CYS A 96 6.01 4.11 0.85
CA CYS A 96 5.56 4.34 -0.52
C CYS A 96 4.88 5.71 -0.65
N TYR A 97 5.32 6.54 -1.61
CA TYR A 97 4.84 7.91 -1.79
C TYR A 97 3.32 8.03 -2.06
N LYS A 98 2.66 6.92 -2.42
CA LYS A 98 1.20 6.85 -2.62
C LYS A 98 0.42 6.78 -1.31
N LEU A 99 1.08 6.39 -0.23
CA LEU A 99 0.53 6.17 1.10
C LEU A 99 0.80 7.39 1.98
N PRO A 100 -0.23 8.06 2.55
CA PRO A 100 -0.04 9.17 3.47
C PRO A 100 0.40 8.64 4.81
N VAL A 101 1.44 9.23 5.39
CA VAL A 101 2.12 8.72 6.58
C VAL A 101 1.15 8.52 7.75
N GLU A 102 0.34 9.54 8.06
CA GLU A 102 -0.61 9.52 9.19
C GLU A 102 -1.73 8.50 8.98
N GLU A 103 -2.37 8.54 7.81
CA GLU A 103 -3.47 7.62 7.46
C GLU A 103 -2.99 6.16 7.45
N THR A 104 -1.75 5.94 7.00
CA THR A 104 -1.17 4.60 6.93
C THR A 104 -0.89 4.04 8.32
N MET A 105 -0.29 4.82 9.23
CA MET A 105 -0.06 4.33 10.60
C MET A 105 -1.37 3.98 11.30
N GLN A 106 -2.40 4.84 11.16
CA GLN A 106 -3.70 4.59 11.76
C GLN A 106 -4.32 3.32 11.17
N ALA A 107 -4.30 3.17 9.85
CA ALA A 107 -4.83 1.99 9.16
C ALA A 107 -4.09 0.70 9.54
N LEU A 108 -2.76 0.74 9.66
CA LEU A 108 -1.96 -0.40 10.12
C LEU A 108 -2.30 -0.79 11.56
N TYR A 109 -2.44 0.21 12.45
CA TYR A 109 -2.83 -0.01 13.84
C TYR A 109 -4.22 -0.67 13.95
N GLU A 110 -5.21 -0.13 13.24
CA GLU A 110 -6.59 -0.63 13.24
C GLU A 110 -6.71 -2.04 12.64
N GLU A 111 -5.90 -2.35 11.61
CA GLU A 111 -5.85 -3.67 10.99
C GLU A 111 -5.01 -4.69 11.80
N GLY A 112 -4.34 -4.24 12.87
CA GLY A 112 -3.54 -5.10 13.75
C GLY A 112 -2.17 -5.48 13.18
N ILE A 113 -1.63 -4.69 12.25
CA ILE A 113 -0.32 -4.88 11.64
C ILE A 113 0.71 -4.10 12.47
N TYR A 114 1.57 -4.82 13.19
CA TYR A 114 2.56 -4.25 14.13
C TYR A 114 1.98 -3.16 15.06
N PRO A 115 0.89 -3.44 15.79
CA PRO A 115 0.10 -2.42 16.49
C PRO A 115 0.91 -1.67 17.57
N GLU A 116 1.82 -2.34 18.27
CA GLU A 116 2.67 -1.69 19.27
C GLU A 116 3.62 -0.67 18.64
N LEU A 117 4.26 -1.02 17.52
CA LEU A 117 5.10 -0.10 16.77
C LEU A 117 4.27 1.11 16.30
N MET A 118 3.10 0.87 15.69
CA MET A 118 2.24 1.95 15.18
C MET A 118 1.78 2.90 16.30
N GLU A 119 1.34 2.36 17.43
CA GLU A 119 0.94 3.16 18.60
C GLU A 119 2.08 4.08 19.06
N LYS A 120 3.30 3.54 19.15
CA LYS A 120 4.47 4.31 19.59
C LYS A 120 4.86 5.39 18.59
N LEU A 121 4.89 5.07 17.29
CA LEU A 121 5.19 6.03 16.24
C LEU A 121 4.17 7.18 16.22
N MET A 122 2.88 6.89 16.37
CA MET A 122 1.83 7.92 16.45
C MET A 122 2.01 8.83 17.67
N ARG A 123 2.26 8.27 18.86
CA ARG A 123 2.48 9.07 20.08
C ARG A 123 3.70 9.97 19.99
N SER A 124 4.78 9.51 19.34
CA SER A 124 6.02 10.29 19.18
C SER A 124 5.86 11.56 18.33
N LYS A 125 4.74 11.71 17.60
CA LYS A 125 4.41 12.92 16.84
C LYS A 125 3.86 14.06 17.69
N GLU A 126 3.23 13.76 18.83
CA GLU A 126 2.54 14.75 19.68
C GLU A 126 3.50 15.58 20.55
N GLU A 127 4.75 15.16 20.68
CA GLU A 127 5.79 15.88 21.44
C GLU A 127 6.51 16.97 20.61
N GLN A 128 5.91 17.44 19.52
CA GLN A 128 6.46 18.46 18.59
C GLN A 128 5.49 19.59 18.31
#